data_AF-A0A452UZ62-F1
#
_entry.id   AF-A0A452UZ62-F1
#
_cell.length_a   1.000
_cell.length_b   1.000
_cell.length_c   1.000
_cell.angle_alpha   90.00
_cell.angle_beta   90.00
_cell.angle_gamma   90.00
#
_symmetry.space_group_name_H-M   'P 1'
#
loop_
_entity.id
_entity.type
_entity.pdbx_description
1 polymer ?
#
loop_
_entity_poly.entity_id
_entity_poly.type
_entity_poly.pdbx_seq_one_letter_code
_entity_poly.pdbx_strand_id
1 'polypeptide(L)'
;MEGVWQELLDSAQIEICVADWWGARENCGCIYRLRVRLLDMYENEVVKFSASPNPVLQWTERGCRQVSHVFTNFGKGIRYVSFEQYGRDTRSWVGHYGALVTHSSVRVRIRLS
;
A
#
# COMPACT_ATOMS: atom_id res chain seq x y z
N MET A 1 -16.82 6.08 -8.03
CA MET A 1 -16.28 7.26 -7.31
C MET A 1 -16.63 7.11 -5.84
N GLU A 2 -15.66 7.29 -4.95
CA GLU A 2 -15.82 7.07 -3.49
C GLU A 2 -16.48 8.26 -2.75
N GLY A 3 -17.08 9.21 -3.46
CA GLY A 3 -17.85 10.32 -2.86
C GLY A 3 -17.01 11.49 -2.30
N VAL A 4 -15.71 11.55 -2.58
CA VAL A 4 -14.86 12.68 -2.16
C VAL A 4 -14.88 13.77 -3.22
N TRP A 5 -15.19 14.99 -2.79
CA TRP A 5 -15.42 16.17 -3.61
C TRP A 5 -14.08 16.69 -4.10
N GLN A 6 -13.99 17.14 -5.36
CA GLN A 6 -12.72 17.52 -5.97
C GLN A 6 -12.08 18.72 -5.26
N GLU A 7 -12.89 19.68 -4.83
CA GLU A 7 -12.45 20.87 -4.10
C GLU A 7 -11.85 20.51 -2.75
N LEU A 8 -12.39 19.47 -2.10
CA LEU A 8 -11.84 18.94 -0.85
C LEU A 8 -10.53 18.19 -1.10
N LEU A 9 -10.43 17.39 -2.18
CA LEU A 9 -9.19 16.72 -2.57
C LEU A 9 -8.07 17.71 -2.92
N ASP A 10 -8.43 18.82 -3.55
CA ASP A 10 -7.52 19.90 -3.94
C ASP A 10 -7.25 20.88 -2.79
N SER A 11 -7.84 20.64 -1.61
CA SER A 11 -7.54 21.37 -0.39
C SER A 11 -6.29 20.79 0.29
N ALA A 12 -5.58 21.62 1.06
CA ALA A 12 -4.50 21.15 1.92
C ALA A 12 -5.00 20.50 3.23
N GLN A 13 -6.30 20.26 3.36
CA GLN A 13 -6.96 19.82 4.59
C GLN A 13 -7.15 18.30 4.64
N ILE A 14 -6.67 17.54 3.66
CA ILE A 14 -6.84 16.09 3.64
C ILE A 14 -5.52 15.34 3.65
N GLU A 15 -5.62 14.10 4.09
CA GLU A 15 -4.56 13.11 4.03
C GLU A 15 -5.11 11.83 3.42
N ILE A 16 -4.26 11.14 2.65
CA ILE A 16 -4.57 9.81 2.15
C ILE A 16 -3.73 8.82 2.97
N CYS A 17 -4.39 8.09 3.85
CA CYS A 17 -3.79 7.10 4.72
C CYS A 17 -3.92 5.73 4.07
N VAL A 18 -2.79 5.04 3.88
CA VAL A 18 -2.76 3.68 3.36
C VAL A 18 -2.14 2.74 4.36
N ALA A 19 -2.69 1.54 4.45
CA ALA A 19 -2.12 0.47 5.26
C ALA A 19 -2.36 -0.89 4.61
N ASP A 20 -1.43 -1.81 4.85
CA ASP A 20 -1.52 -3.20 4.43
C ASP A 20 -0.94 -4.11 5.51
N TRP A 21 -1.49 -5.30 5.63
CA TRP A 21 -0.99 -6.34 6.51
C TRP A 21 -0.49 -7.51 5.67
N TRP A 22 0.74 -7.94 5.92
CA TRP A 22 1.36 -9.03 5.18
C TRP A 22 2.11 -10.01 6.08
N GLY A 23 2.32 -11.23 5.59
CA GLY A 23 3.07 -12.26 6.31
C GLY A 23 3.60 -13.36 5.41
N ALA A 24 4.36 -14.27 6.00
CA ALA A 24 4.88 -15.47 5.34
C ALA A 24 4.25 -16.73 5.92
N ARG A 25 4.31 -17.83 5.16
CA ARG A 25 4.07 -19.16 5.70
C ARG A 25 5.28 -19.61 6.51
N GLU A 26 5.07 -20.42 7.53
CA GLU A 26 6.15 -20.93 8.38
C GLU A 26 7.17 -21.76 7.57
N ASN A 27 6.67 -22.59 6.66
CA ASN A 27 7.47 -23.53 5.88
C ASN A 27 8.02 -22.94 4.58
N CYS A 28 7.80 -21.65 4.27
CA CYS A 28 8.33 -21.02 3.06
C CYS A 28 8.62 -19.53 3.27
N GLY A 29 9.85 -19.11 2.99
CA GLY A 29 10.20 -17.69 3.00
C GLY A 29 9.55 -16.93 1.85
N CYS A 30 9.26 -15.65 2.03
CA CYS A 30 8.61 -14.83 1.01
C CYS A 30 9.22 -13.41 0.88
N ILE A 31 8.99 -12.82 -0.29
CA ILE A 31 9.27 -11.43 -0.62
C ILE A 31 7.92 -10.73 -0.73
N TYR A 32 7.79 -9.59 -0.06
CA TYR A 32 6.64 -8.70 -0.15
C TYR A 32 7.07 -7.33 -0.67
N ARG A 33 6.24 -6.73 -1.52
CA ARG A 33 6.38 -5.33 -1.92
C ARG A 33 5.01 -4.66 -1.99
N LEU A 34 4.99 -3.37 -1.68
CA LEU A 34 3.83 -2.50 -1.83
C LEU A 34 4.24 -1.29 -2.68
N ARG A 35 3.41 -0.92 -3.63
CA ARG A 35 3.50 0.35 -4.36
C ARG A 35 2.15 1.04 -4.30
N VAL A 36 2.15 2.29 -3.84
CA VAL A 36 0.97 3.14 -3.82
C VAL A 36 1.26 4.43 -4.58
N ARG A 37 0.37 4.81 -5.48
CA ARG A 37 0.53 6.01 -6.33
C ARG A 37 -0.70 6.88 -6.24
N LEU A 38 -0.50 8.18 -6.09
CA LEU A 38 -1.52 9.19 -6.27
C LEU A 38 -1.46 9.66 -7.73
N LEU A 39 -2.58 9.57 -8.43
CA LEU A 39 -2.66 9.85 -9.86
C LEU A 39 -3.58 11.02 -10.17
N ASP A 40 -3.27 11.74 -11.25
CA ASP A 40 -4.10 12.82 -11.78
C ASP A 40 -5.31 12.29 -12.59
N MET A 41 -6.11 13.20 -13.17
CA MET A 41 -7.27 12.86 -14.00
C MET A 41 -6.94 12.04 -15.26
N TYR A 42 -5.69 12.04 -15.69
CA TYR A 42 -5.18 11.29 -16.84
C TYR A 42 -4.41 10.03 -16.42
N GLU A 43 -4.51 9.65 -15.14
CA GLU A 43 -3.80 8.51 -14.53
C GLU A 43 -2.27 8.65 -14.50
N ASN A 44 -1.73 9.87 -14.65
CA ASN A 44 -0.30 10.10 -14.48
C ASN A 44 0.10 10.06 -13.01
N GLU A 45 1.26 9.46 -12.72
CA GLU A 45 1.82 9.44 -11.36
C GLU A 45 2.25 10.85 -10.92
N VAL A 46 1.58 11.38 -9.90
CA VAL A 46 1.94 12.67 -9.27
C VAL A 46 2.86 12.44 -8.07
N VAL A 47 2.48 11.51 -7.18
CA VAL A 47 3.26 11.13 -6.00
C VAL A 47 3.22 9.61 -5.82
N LYS A 48 4.30 9.03 -5.30
CA LYS A 48 4.37 7.60 -4.99
C LYS A 48 4.94 7.30 -3.61
N PHE A 49 4.52 6.16 -3.08
CA PHE A 49 5.12 5.48 -1.94
C PHE A 49 5.43 4.03 -2.35
N SER A 50 6.61 3.53 -1.97
CA SER A 50 6.99 2.15 -2.17
C SER A 50 7.58 1.57 -0.90
N ALA A 51 7.19 0.35 -0.56
CA ALA A 51 7.79 -0.42 0.53
C ALA A 51 8.32 -1.75 -0.03
N SER A 52 9.54 -2.11 0.38
CA SER A 52 10.15 -3.41 0.07
C SER A 52 10.94 -3.88 1.30
N PRO A 53 10.24 -4.35 2.35
CA PRO A 53 10.90 -4.86 3.55
C PRO A 53 11.81 -6.04 3.24
N ASN A 54 12.73 -6.35 4.17
CA ASN A 54 13.59 -7.53 4.05
C ASN A 54 12.74 -8.81 3.92
N PRO A 55 13.16 -9.77 3.06
CA PRO A 55 12.46 -11.04 2.91
C PRO A 55 12.31 -11.79 4.23
N VAL A 56 11.19 -12.49 4.40
CA VAL A 56 11.03 -13.43 5.52
C VAL A 56 11.75 -14.71 5.17
N LEU A 57 12.59 -15.20 6.07
CA LEU A 57 13.28 -16.48 5.92
C LEU A 57 12.38 -17.62 6.40
N GLN A 58 12.56 -18.79 5.78
CA GLN A 58 11.88 -20.01 6.18
C GLN A 58 12.16 -20.33 7.66
N TRP A 59 11.15 -20.80 8.40
CA TRP A 59 11.28 -21.21 9.82
C TRP A 59 11.71 -20.11 10.81
N THR A 60 11.67 -18.83 10.45
CA THR A 60 12.16 -17.75 11.34
C THR A 60 11.08 -17.09 12.17
N GLU A 61 9.99 -16.59 11.57
CA GLU A 61 8.95 -15.87 12.32
C GLU A 61 7.53 -16.18 11.83
N ARG A 62 6.64 -16.45 12.79
CA ARG A 62 5.18 -16.39 12.60
C ARG A 62 4.72 -15.02 13.06
N GLY A 63 4.36 -14.15 12.12
CA GLY A 63 3.86 -12.83 12.45
C GLY A 63 3.32 -12.11 11.24
N CYS A 64 2.23 -11.38 11.44
CA CYS A 64 1.73 -10.42 10.47
C CYS A 64 2.41 -9.08 10.72
N ARG A 65 2.93 -8.47 9.66
CA ARG A 65 3.62 -7.18 9.69
C ARG A 65 2.75 -6.16 8.98
N GLN A 66 2.72 -4.95 9.51
CA GLN A 66 2.01 -3.85 8.89
C GLN A 66 2.97 -2.97 8.11
N VAL A 67 2.57 -2.55 6.91
CA VAL A 67 3.12 -1.38 6.22
C VAL A 67 2.06 -0.30 6.22
N SER A 68 2.43 0.92 6.55
CA SER A 68 1.52 2.07 6.46
C SER A 68 2.24 3.32 5.96
N HIS A 69 1.48 4.21 5.34
CA HIS A 69 1.96 5.50 4.87
C HIS A 69 0.83 6.52 4.88
N VAL A 70 1.18 7.79 5.10
CA VAL A 70 0.24 8.91 5.05
C VAL A 70 0.76 9.92 4.04
N PHE A 71 0.05 10.06 2.93
CA PHE A 71 0.31 11.14 1.99
C PHE A 71 -0.29 12.44 2.55
N THR A 72 0.56 13.45 2.67
CA THR A 72 0.19 14.82 3.03
C THR A 72 0.82 15.79 2.04
N ASN A 73 0.27 16.99 1.90
CA ASN A 73 0.85 18.05 1.07
C ASN A 73 1.20 17.61 -0.36
N PHE A 74 0.42 16.70 -0.95
CA PHE A 74 0.69 16.08 -2.26
C PHE A 74 0.25 16.95 -3.45
N GLY A 75 -0.12 18.20 -3.21
CA GLY A 75 -0.60 19.13 -4.23
C GLY A 75 -2.06 18.91 -4.62
N LYS A 76 -2.46 19.54 -5.73
CA LYS A 76 -3.82 19.48 -6.28
C LYS A 76 -3.88 18.53 -7.48
N GLY A 77 -5.08 18.17 -7.88
CA GLY A 77 -5.34 17.40 -9.10
C GLY A 77 -5.32 15.89 -8.91
N ILE A 78 -5.15 15.39 -7.68
CA ILE A 78 -5.25 13.95 -7.39
C ILE A 78 -6.69 13.49 -7.58
N ARG A 79 -6.87 12.44 -8.37
CA ARG A 79 -8.18 11.84 -8.67
C ARG A 79 -8.23 10.33 -8.44
N TYR A 80 -7.09 9.64 -8.47
CA TYR A 80 -7.04 8.21 -8.22
C TYR A 80 -5.93 7.82 -7.25
N VAL A 81 -6.13 6.68 -6.59
CA VAL A 81 -5.10 5.98 -5.82
C VAL A 81 -4.91 4.62 -6.45
N SER A 82 -3.71 4.34 -6.97
CA SER A 82 -3.31 2.99 -7.38
C SER A 82 -2.64 2.31 -6.18
N PHE A 83 -3.09 1.11 -5.83
CA PHE A 83 -2.58 0.32 -4.73
C PHE A 83 -2.20 -1.07 -5.24
N GLU A 84 -0.91 -1.35 -5.31
CA GLU A 84 -0.36 -2.56 -5.93
C GLU A 84 0.45 -3.37 -4.91
N GLN A 85 0.04 -4.61 -4.74
CA GLN A 85 0.70 -5.57 -3.85
C GLN A 85 1.44 -6.60 -4.68
N TYR A 86 2.62 -7.01 -4.20
CA TYR A 86 3.41 -8.08 -4.80
C TYR A 86 3.87 -9.05 -3.73
N GLY A 87 3.60 -10.34 -3.96
CA GLY A 87 4.05 -11.42 -3.12
C GLY A 87 4.71 -12.51 -3.97
N ARG A 88 5.92 -12.94 -3.59
CA ARG A 88 6.61 -14.06 -4.24
C ARG A 88 7.31 -14.92 -3.21
N ASP A 89 7.31 -16.23 -3.41
CA ASP A 89 8.05 -17.14 -2.55
C ASP A 89 9.55 -17.14 -2.90
N THR A 90 10.39 -17.42 -1.92
CA THR A 90 11.86 -17.43 -2.10
C THR A 90 12.38 -18.68 -2.80
N ARG A 91 11.55 -19.72 -2.96
CA ARG A 91 11.95 -21.04 -3.49
C ARG A 91 11.48 -21.29 -4.93
N SER A 92 10.69 -20.37 -5.49
CA SER A 92 9.96 -20.52 -6.76
C SER A 92 9.18 -21.83 -6.85
N TRP A 93 8.54 -22.23 -5.75
CA TRP A 93 7.72 -23.44 -5.70
C TRP A 93 6.43 -23.29 -6.49
N VAL A 94 5.99 -24.37 -7.14
CA VAL A 94 4.68 -24.43 -7.80
C VAL A 94 3.58 -24.35 -6.74
N GLY A 95 2.84 -23.24 -6.72
CA GLY A 95 1.71 -23.02 -5.80
C GLY A 95 1.67 -21.59 -5.23
N HIS A 96 0.84 -21.40 -4.19
CA HIS A 96 0.60 -20.08 -3.57
C HIS A 96 1.41 -19.91 -2.27
N TYR A 97 2.73 -19.81 -2.43
CA TYR A 97 3.70 -19.69 -1.32
C TYR A 97 4.27 -18.28 -1.13
N GLY A 98 3.84 -17.31 -1.93
CA GLY A 98 4.22 -15.92 -1.79
C GLY A 98 3.67 -15.27 -0.51
N ALA A 99 3.91 -13.97 -0.36
CA ALA A 99 3.40 -13.21 0.78
C ALA A 99 1.86 -13.35 0.88
N LEU A 100 1.39 -13.62 2.09
CA LEU A 100 -0.03 -13.56 2.44
C LEU A 100 -0.36 -12.11 2.74
N VAL A 101 -1.42 -11.57 2.14
CA VAL A 101 -1.83 -10.17 2.32
C VAL A 101 -3.30 -10.09 2.75
N THR A 102 -3.62 -9.11 3.59
CA THR A 102 -4.97 -8.91 4.12
C THR A 102 -5.13 -7.51 4.71
N HIS A 103 -6.36 -7.12 5.05
CA HIS A 103 -6.66 -5.84 5.71
C HIS A 103 -6.05 -4.60 5.00
N SER A 104 -5.90 -4.67 3.67
CA SER A 104 -5.53 -3.52 2.83
C SER A 104 -6.55 -2.40 3.03
N SER A 105 -6.08 -1.17 3.21
CA SER A 105 -6.96 -0.01 3.35
C SER A 105 -6.38 1.23 2.71
N VAL A 106 -7.27 2.01 2.10
CA VAL A 106 -7.05 3.39 1.68
C VAL A 106 -8.14 4.21 2.36
N ARG A 107 -7.76 5.24 3.11
CA ARG A 107 -8.68 6.09 3.87
C ARG A 107 -8.35 7.55 3.63
N VAL A 108 -9.37 8.36 3.41
CA VAL A 108 -9.24 9.83 3.40
C VAL A 108 -9.51 10.34 4.81
N ARG A 109 -8.60 11.13 5.35
CA ARG A 109 -8.73 11.76 6.67
C ARG A 109 -8.71 13.27 6.50
N ILE A 110 -9.72 13.95 7.05
CA ILE A 110 -9.76 15.42 7.11
C ILE A 110 -8.95 15.86 8.33
N ARG A 111 -8.04 16.81 8.13
CA ARG A 111 -7.31 17.52 9.17
C ARG A 111 -8.16 18.70 9.60
N LEU A 112 -8.78 18.59 10.77
CA LEU A 112 -9.43 19.72 11.42
C LEU A 112 -8.33 20.57 12.07
N SER A 113 -8.26 21.84 11.66
CA SER A 113 -7.44 22.87 12.33
C SER A 113 -8.02 23.23 13.68
#